data_AF-A0A7C9AW14-F1
#
_entry.id   AF-A0A7C9AW14-F1
#
_cell.length_a   1.000
_cell.length_b   1.000
_cell.length_c   1.000
_cell.angle_alpha   90.00
_cell.angle_beta   90.00
_cell.angle_gamma   90.00
#
_symmetry.space_group_name_H-M   'P 1'
#
loop_
_entity.id
_entity.type
_entity.pdbx_description
1 polymer ?
#
loop_
_entity_poly.entity_id
_entity_poly.type
_entity_poly.pdbx_seq_one_letter_code
_entity_poly.pdbx_strand_id
1 'polypeptide(L)'
;DSHKYICYPCINAFCACLFLCREKCPMDMRTIERVIMKLKGGSASMGAGRFNAIVNEMCNVFKRGETDRLYDEFQRVKAEHALLKTQLEPYAELLHMLRD
;
A
#
# COMPACT_ATOMS: atom_id res chain seq x y z
N ASP A 1 -5.04 17.12 16.16
CA ASP A 1 -3.96 16.11 16.14
C ASP A 1 -4.51 14.70 16.35
N SER A 2 -5.34 14.23 15.43
CA SER A 2 -6.04 12.94 15.54
C SER A 2 -6.30 12.42 14.13
N HIS A 3 -6.21 11.10 13.96
CA HIS A 3 -6.48 10.30 12.76
C HIS A 3 -5.26 9.87 11.93
N LYS A 4 -4.44 9.00 12.55
CA LYS A 4 -3.58 8.00 11.88
C LYS A 4 -4.40 6.84 11.29
N TYR A 5 -5.57 7.10 10.70
CA TYR A 5 -6.46 6.01 10.22
C TYR A 5 -6.23 5.58 8.78
N ILE A 6 -5.19 6.11 8.14
CA ILE A 6 -4.74 5.60 6.85
C ILE A 6 -3.24 5.46 6.96
N CYS A 7 -2.68 4.32 6.56
CA CYS A 7 -1.24 4.13 6.35
C CYS A 7 -0.76 4.99 5.14
N TYR A 8 -1.19 6.25 5.06
CA TYR A 8 -0.89 7.23 4.03
C TYR A 8 0.63 7.43 3.85
N PRO A 9 1.45 7.47 4.93
CA PRO A 9 2.90 7.57 4.78
C PRO A 9 3.50 6.32 4.12
N CYS A 10 2.94 5.15 4.40
CA CYS A 10 3.41 3.85 3.94
C CYS A 10 3.16 3.71 2.43
N ILE A 11 1.97 4.11 1.97
CA ILE A 11 1.59 3.98 0.58
C ILE A 11 2.14 5.09 -0.32
N ASN A 12 2.41 6.28 0.22
CA ASN A 12 3.13 7.31 -0.52
C ASN A 12 4.60 6.93 -0.72
N ALA A 13 5.24 6.36 0.31
CA ALA A 13 6.59 5.78 0.18
C ALA A 13 6.60 4.60 -0.81
N PHE A 14 5.53 3.81 -0.85
CA PHE A 14 5.31 2.73 -1.81
C PHE A 14 5.15 3.25 -3.25
N CYS A 15 4.29 4.24 -3.47
CA CYS A 15 4.11 4.87 -4.79
C CYS A 15 5.39 5.56 -5.28
N ALA A 16 6.15 6.19 -4.38
CA ALA A 16 7.44 6.81 -4.72
C ALA A 16 8.49 5.75 -5.10
N CYS A 17 8.54 4.61 -4.39
CA CYS A 17 9.38 3.48 -4.79
C CYS A 17 8.99 2.95 -6.16
N LEU A 18 7.69 2.87 -6.49
CA LEU A 18 7.23 2.42 -7.81
C LEU A 18 7.68 3.33 -8.96
N PHE A 19 7.64 4.66 -8.75
CA PHE A 19 8.15 5.63 -9.73
C PHE A 19 9.67 5.47 -9.92
N LEU A 20 10.42 5.31 -8.83
CA LEU A 20 11.86 5.05 -8.88
C LEU A 20 12.18 3.71 -9.58
N CYS A 21 11.35 2.67 -9.41
CA CYS A 21 11.50 1.38 -10.10
C CYS A 21 11.40 1.50 -11.63
N ARG A 22 10.67 2.51 -12.15
CA ARG A 22 10.43 2.66 -13.59
C ARG A 22 11.45 3.58 -14.28
N GLU A 23 12.03 4.55 -13.57
CA GLU A 23 12.81 5.62 -14.20
C GLU A 23 14.34 5.55 -14.02
N LYS A 24 14.90 4.90 -12.99
CA LYS A 24 16.34 5.00 -12.70
C LYS A 24 16.97 3.75 -12.09
N CYS A 25 17.98 3.20 -12.78
CA CYS A 25 19.10 2.41 -12.21
C CYS A 25 18.73 1.07 -11.53
N PRO A 26 19.72 0.19 -11.27
CA PRO A 26 19.45 -1.14 -10.75
C PRO A 26 18.75 -1.06 -9.39
N MET A 27 17.67 -1.81 -9.32
CA MET A 27 16.69 -1.84 -8.25
C MET A 27 17.35 -2.26 -6.92
N ASP A 28 17.37 -1.38 -5.90
CA ASP A 28 17.78 -1.77 -4.55
C ASP A 28 16.68 -2.62 -3.91
N MET A 29 16.81 -3.93 -4.07
CA MET A 29 15.89 -4.93 -3.55
C MET A 29 15.69 -4.82 -2.04
N ARG A 30 16.68 -4.35 -1.27
CA ARG A 30 16.54 -4.17 0.19
C ARG A 30 15.61 -3.01 0.53
N THR A 31 15.58 -1.97 -0.30
CA THR A 31 14.66 -0.85 -0.11
C THR A 31 13.24 -1.27 -0.45
N ILE A 32 13.05 -2.02 -1.53
CA ILE A 32 11.75 -2.58 -1.89
C ILE A 32 11.23 -3.51 -0.81
N GLU A 33 12.05 -4.44 -0.34
CA GLU A 33 11.68 -5.37 0.73
C GLU A 33 11.18 -4.62 1.97
N ARG A 34 11.92 -3.61 2.43
CA ARG A 34 11.51 -2.80 3.59
C ARG A 34 10.15 -2.14 3.39
N VAL A 35 9.89 -1.63 2.19
CA VAL A 35 8.63 -0.97 1.86
C VAL A 35 7.47 -1.97 1.80
N ILE A 36 7.68 -3.13 1.17
CA ILE A 36 6.71 -4.23 1.12
C ILE A 36 6.38 -4.72 2.54
N MET A 37 7.39 -4.92 3.40
CA MET A 37 7.16 -5.36 4.78
C MET A 37 6.42 -4.33 5.62
N LYS A 38 6.72 -3.03 5.46
CA LYS A 38 5.95 -1.95 6.10
C LYS A 38 4.50 -1.96 5.64
N LEU A 39 4.26 -2.14 4.35
CA LEU A 39 2.91 -2.21 3.80
C LEU A 39 2.15 -3.42 4.36
N LYS A 40 2.78 -4.60 4.41
CA LYS A 40 2.20 -5.82 5.01
C LYS A 40 1.82 -5.62 6.47
N GLY A 41 2.70 -5.00 7.27
CA GLY A 41 2.41 -4.69 8.65
C GLY A 41 1.22 -3.73 8.80
N GLY A 42 1.16 -2.71 7.95
CA GLY A 42 0.08 -1.72 7.93
C GLY A 42 -1.26 -2.28 7.44
N SER A 43 -1.26 -3.14 6.43
CA SER A 43 -2.49 -3.75 5.92
C SER A 43 -3.08 -4.74 6.94
N ALA A 44 -2.22 -5.46 7.68
CA ALA A 44 -2.64 -6.44 8.69
C ALA A 44 -3.51 -5.80 9.79
N SER A 45 -3.19 -4.57 10.21
CA SER A 45 -3.89 -3.88 11.30
C SER A 45 -5.18 -3.16 10.88
N MET A 46 -5.46 -3.04 9.57
CA MET A 46 -6.63 -2.31 9.05
C MET A 46 -7.91 -3.14 8.95
N GLY A 47 -7.84 -4.46 9.08
CA GLY A 47 -9.01 -5.34 8.91
C GLY A 47 -9.57 -5.44 7.48
N ALA A 48 -8.90 -4.85 6.49
CA ALA A 48 -9.29 -4.91 5.08
C ALA A 48 -8.83 -6.23 4.43
N GLY A 49 -9.65 -7.29 4.58
CA GLY A 49 -9.29 -8.66 4.16
C GLY A 49 -8.82 -8.78 2.71
N ARG A 50 -9.51 -8.12 1.76
CA ARG A 50 -9.16 -8.13 0.34
C ARG A 50 -7.82 -7.44 0.06
N PHE A 51 -7.62 -6.27 0.64
CA PHE A 51 -6.36 -5.53 0.51
C PHE A 51 -5.18 -6.29 1.12
N ASN A 52 -5.40 -6.93 2.28
CA ASN A 52 -4.40 -7.82 2.88
C ASN A 52 -4.02 -8.99 1.98
N ALA A 53 -4.98 -9.60 1.29
CA ALA A 53 -4.71 -10.70 0.36
C ALA A 53 -3.80 -10.23 -0.79
N ILE A 54 -4.08 -9.07 -1.38
CA ILE A 54 -3.27 -8.50 -2.47
C ILE A 54 -1.85 -8.16 -1.98
N VAL A 55 -1.71 -7.54 -0.80
CA VAL A 55 -0.39 -7.22 -0.23
C VAL A 55 0.42 -8.49 0.08
N ASN A 56 -0.24 -9.54 0.56
CA ASN A 56 0.41 -10.83 0.79
C ASN A 56 0.86 -11.48 -0.52
N GLU A 57 0.07 -11.38 -1.59
CA GLU A 57 0.47 -11.92 -2.90
C GLU A 57 1.68 -11.18 -3.47
N MET A 58 1.69 -9.84 -3.37
CA MET A 58 2.87 -9.05 -3.74
C MET A 58 4.12 -9.46 -2.94
N CYS A 59 3.99 -9.76 -1.64
CA CYS A 59 5.10 -10.30 -0.85
C CYS A 59 5.61 -11.64 -1.40
N ASN A 60 4.72 -12.50 -1.88
CA ASN A 60 5.09 -13.80 -2.45
C ASN A 60 5.82 -13.62 -3.78
N VAL A 61 5.31 -12.77 -4.66
CA VAL A 61 5.96 -12.40 -5.94
C VAL A 61 7.36 -11.85 -5.71
N PHE A 62 7.53 -10.94 -4.74
CA PHE A 62 8.84 -10.42 -4.36
C PHE A 62 9.79 -11.51 -3.87
N LYS A 63 9.34 -12.40 -2.97
CA LYS A 63 10.16 -13.50 -2.42
C LYS A 63 10.59 -14.52 -3.47
N ARG A 64 9.79 -14.70 -4.53
CA ARG A 64 10.11 -15.59 -5.65
C ARG A 64 11.08 -14.97 -6.65
N GLY A 65 11.43 -13.69 -6.48
CA GLY A 65 12.29 -12.96 -7.41
C GLY A 65 11.60 -12.68 -8.75
N GLU A 66 10.27 -12.73 -8.80
CA GLU A 66 9.47 -12.50 -10.01
C GLU A 66 9.34 -10.99 -10.28
N THR A 67 10.46 -10.32 -10.59
CA THR A 67 10.56 -8.87 -10.73
C THR A 67 9.64 -8.30 -11.81
N ASP A 68 9.41 -9.05 -12.87
CA ASP A 68 8.55 -8.65 -13.99
C ASP A 68 7.09 -8.52 -13.54
N ARG A 69 6.63 -9.44 -12.69
CA ARG A 69 5.26 -9.47 -12.15
C ARG A 69 5.08 -8.55 -10.95
N LEU A 70 6.18 -8.16 -10.31
CA LEU A 70 6.14 -7.31 -9.13
C LEU A 70 5.48 -5.96 -9.43
N TYR A 71 5.73 -5.39 -10.61
CA TYR A 71 5.12 -4.13 -11.05
C TYR A 71 3.59 -4.22 -11.17
N ASP A 72 3.07 -5.31 -11.72
CA ASP A 72 1.63 -5.52 -11.86
C ASP A 72 0.97 -5.63 -10.48
N GLU A 73 1.60 -6.34 -9.55
CA GLU A 73 1.10 -6.41 -8.18
C GLU A 73 1.17 -5.06 -7.45
N PHE A 74 2.20 -4.25 -7.70
CA PHE A 74 2.24 -2.87 -7.20
C PHE A 74 1.04 -2.04 -7.69
N GLN A 75 0.66 -2.16 -8.96
CA GLN A 75 -0.50 -1.45 -9.51
C GLN A 75 -1.81 -1.95 -8.90
N ARG A 76 -1.95 -3.26 -8.67
CA ARG A 76 -3.13 -3.83 -8.00
C ARG A 76 -3.27 -3.32 -6.57
N VAL A 77 -2.18 -3.27 -5.80
CA VAL A 77 -2.17 -2.66 -4.46
C VAL A 77 -2.63 -1.20 -4.53
N LYS A 78 -2.10 -0.41 -5.48
CA LYS A 78 -2.45 1.00 -5.62
C LYS A 78 -3.94 1.20 -5.93
N ALA A 79 -4.48 0.39 -6.85
CA ALA A 79 -5.89 0.45 -7.23
C ALA A 79 -6.81 0.07 -6.05
N GLU A 80 -6.51 -1.01 -5.33
CA GLU A 80 -7.33 -1.44 -4.19
C GLU A 80 -7.28 -0.43 -3.03
N HIS A 81 -6.12 0.19 -2.78
CA HIS A 81 -6.05 1.25 -1.78
C HIS A 81 -6.88 2.48 -2.16
N ALA A 82 -6.87 2.88 -3.44
CA ALA A 82 -7.70 3.99 -3.89
C ALA A 82 -9.19 3.67 -3.68
N LEU A 83 -9.62 2.44 -4.00
CA LEU A 83 -10.98 1.98 -3.75
C LEU A 83 -11.34 2.02 -2.26
N LEU A 84 -10.48 1.49 -1.39
CA LEU A 84 -10.66 1.53 0.05
C LEU A 84 -10.80 2.97 0.57
N LYS A 85 -9.97 3.89 0.05
CA LYS A 85 -10.04 5.30 0.43
C LYS A 85 -11.41 5.89 0.09
N THR A 86 -11.88 5.70 -1.15
CA THR A 86 -13.21 6.18 -1.58
C THR A 86 -14.34 5.56 -0.77
N GLN A 87 -14.22 4.31 -0.34
CA GLN A 87 -15.21 3.65 0.52
C GLN A 87 -15.22 4.20 1.96
N LEU A 88 -14.08 4.65 2.48
CA LEU A 88 -13.93 5.16 3.83
C LEU A 88 -14.18 6.67 3.95
N GLU A 89 -14.06 7.41 2.85
CA GLU A 89 -14.23 8.88 2.79
C GLU A 89 -15.58 9.36 3.35
N PRO A 90 -16.74 8.73 3.04
CA PRO A 90 -18.03 9.13 3.62
C PRO A 90 -18.08 8.94 5.15
N TYR A 91 -17.42 7.91 5.68
CA TYR A 91 -17.36 7.68 7.13
C TYR A 91 -16.47 8.71 7.82
N ALA A 92 -15.38 9.13 7.17
CA ALA A 92 -14.54 10.20 7.67
C ALA A 92 -15.31 11.53 7.73
N GLU A 93 -16.07 11.86 6.68
CA GLU A 93 -16.94 13.06 6.65
C GLU A 93 -18.00 13.03 7.75
N LEU A 94 -18.67 11.89 7.96
CA LEU A 94 -19.63 11.71 9.06
C LEU A 94 -18.98 11.91 10.43
N LEU A 95 -17.78 11.37 10.66
CA LEU A 95 -17.05 11.56 11.91
C LEU A 95 -16.64 13.02 12.13
N HIS A 96 -16.38 13.79 11.07
CA HIS A 96 -16.15 15.22 11.17
C HIS A 96 -17.42 15.98 11.59
N MET A 97 -18.55 15.69 10.95
CA MET A 97 -19.83 16.34 11.26
C MET A 97 -20.35 16.02 12.67
N LEU A 98 -20.05 14.84 13.21
CA LEU A 98 -20.48 14.44 14.57
C LEU A 98 -19.57 15.00 15.69
N ARG A 99 -18.44 15.60 15.33
CA ARG A 99 -17.46 16.14 16.28
C ARG A 99 -17.60 17.64 16.51
N ASP A 100 -18.34 18.32 15.64
CA ASP A 100 -18.76 19.72 15.74
C ASP A 100 -20.14 19.83 16.41
#